data_AF-A0A1V5KP11-F1
#
_entry.id   AF-A0A1V5KP11-F1
#
_cell.length_a   1.000
_cell.length_b   1.000
_cell.length_c   1.000
_cell.angle_alpha   90.00
_cell.angle_beta   90.00
_cell.angle_gamma   90.00
#
_symmetry.space_group_name_H-M   'P 1'
#
loop_
_entity.id
_entity.type
_entity.pdbx_description
1 polymer ?
#
loop_
_entity_poly.entity_id
_entity_poly.type
_entity_poly.pdbx_seq_one_letter_code
_entity_poly.pdbx_strand_id
1 'polypeptide(L)'
;MPGAKNEPVMENAYYRLQVDPHTGAIRSLLDKETGAELVDGNSPWQLGQFIYEKLNGDRNTFRGEFLRSSLQEVNIEPQENGPVWKSLLIKGEAEGLQPGSGLQCEVRLYETEKRIELIYRGRKLPISAPEAVYIAFPFALRNRRTLYECQGGMVTPGSGQIPRSASDWQAMQKYALLQGEEGQIVWGSRDIPLVQLGEINLGKWMETTEIKTAHLYSWVMNNYWFTNFLAKQEGELAWRYYLTSHSTHDPAAAARFGWGSAVPLAVRVLAPGAVGKQKPVFTGLASWPDHVLLVSSRPARYGNGVVLQLRETGGREASIRLDELLQGKILKNKTHVNVLEEPLNGLDQQLVLQPFEAKMIKLEW
;
A
#
# COMPACT_ATOMS: atom_id res chain seq x y z
N MET A 1 30.66 23.95 8.24
CA MET A 1 30.06 22.99 7.30
C MET A 1 30.11 21.63 7.96
N PRO A 2 28.99 20.92 8.13
CA PRO A 2 29.05 19.52 8.57
C PRO A 2 29.88 18.74 7.53
N GLY A 3 30.84 17.94 7.98
CA GLY A 3 31.72 17.18 7.08
C GLY A 3 30.90 16.30 6.13
N ALA A 4 31.34 16.20 4.87
CA ALA A 4 30.68 15.37 3.86
C ALA A 4 30.66 13.91 4.35
N LYS A 5 29.47 13.42 4.73
CA LYS A 5 29.25 11.99 4.95
C LYS A 5 29.11 11.34 3.58
N ASN A 6 29.74 10.19 3.38
CA ASN A 6 29.49 9.39 2.18
C ASN A 6 28.02 8.98 2.12
N GLU A 7 27.43 9.08 0.93
CA GLU A 7 26.03 8.74 0.68
C GLU A 7 25.92 7.25 0.34
N PRO A 8 25.31 6.42 1.21
CA PRO A 8 25.22 4.99 0.96
C PRO A 8 24.40 4.69 -0.29
N VAL A 9 24.87 3.72 -1.06
CA VAL A 9 24.21 3.23 -2.28
C VAL A 9 23.88 1.76 -2.08
N MET A 10 22.66 1.37 -2.47
CA MET A 10 22.23 -0.03 -2.51
C MET A 10 21.55 -0.30 -3.85
N GLU A 11 21.88 -1.43 -4.47
CA GLU A 11 21.29 -1.82 -5.74
C GLU A 11 21.11 -3.34 -5.89
N ASN A 12 20.18 -3.69 -6.78
CA ASN A 12 19.95 -5.06 -7.24
C ASN A 12 19.71 -5.06 -8.76
N ALA A 13 19.08 -6.13 -9.28
CA ALA A 13 18.72 -6.21 -10.69
C ALA A 13 17.74 -5.12 -11.15
N TYR A 14 16.88 -4.62 -10.26
CA TYR A 14 15.75 -3.75 -10.61
C TYR A 14 15.95 -2.28 -10.27
N TYR A 15 16.56 -1.99 -9.13
CA TYR A 15 16.66 -0.64 -8.59
C TYR A 15 18.08 -0.31 -8.16
N ARG A 16 18.39 0.98 -8.21
CA ARG A 16 19.53 1.57 -7.52
C ARG A 16 19.03 2.74 -6.69
N LEU A 17 19.23 2.69 -5.38
CA LEU A 17 18.88 3.77 -4.48
C LEU A 17 20.11 4.43 -3.86
N GLN A 18 19.95 5.69 -3.52
CA GLN A 18 20.95 6.46 -2.78
C GLN A 18 20.30 7.11 -1.56
N VAL A 19 20.93 6.95 -0.39
CA VAL A 19 20.44 7.46 0.88
C VAL A 19 21.19 8.74 1.25
N ASP A 20 20.43 9.74 1.69
CA ASP A 20 20.97 10.96 2.30
C ASP A 20 21.40 10.65 3.75
N PRO A 21 22.70 10.79 4.09
CA PRO A 21 23.23 10.44 5.40
C PRO A 21 22.87 11.45 6.52
N HIS A 22 22.21 12.56 6.19
CA HIS A 22 21.72 13.55 7.14
C HIS A 22 20.27 13.30 7.54
N THR A 23 19.41 12.94 6.59
CA THR A 23 17.98 12.70 6.83
C THR A 23 17.66 11.20 7.01
N GLY A 24 18.52 10.31 6.50
CA GLY A 24 18.27 8.88 6.41
C GLY A 24 17.29 8.50 5.30
N ALA A 25 16.82 9.46 4.49
CA ALA A 25 15.84 9.23 3.45
C ALA A 25 16.49 8.93 2.10
N ILE A 26 15.71 8.34 1.19
CA ILE A 26 16.14 7.99 -0.16
C ILE A 26 15.98 9.21 -1.06
N ARG A 27 17.11 9.81 -1.44
CA ARG A 27 17.14 11.01 -2.28
C ARG A 27 17.04 10.72 -3.79
N SER A 28 17.38 9.50 -4.18
CA SER A 28 17.35 9.03 -5.56
C SER A 28 16.99 7.55 -5.56
N LEU A 29 16.06 7.18 -6.44
CA LEU A 29 15.62 5.83 -6.70
C LEU A 29 15.49 5.64 -8.21
N LEU A 30 16.52 5.05 -8.81
CA LEU A 30 16.55 4.73 -10.23
C LEU A 30 15.89 3.36 -10.48
N ASP A 31 14.90 3.33 -11.36
CA ASP A 31 14.39 2.11 -11.98
C ASP A 31 15.32 1.71 -13.15
N LYS A 32 15.99 0.57 -13.04
CA LYS A 32 16.99 0.12 -14.02
C LYS A 32 16.37 -0.41 -15.31
N GLU A 33 15.08 -0.77 -15.28
CA GLU A 33 14.35 -1.23 -16.48
C GLU A 33 13.99 -0.05 -17.37
N THR A 34 13.45 1.02 -16.78
CA THR A 34 12.99 2.20 -17.52
C THR A 34 14.06 3.28 -17.66
N GLY A 35 15.08 3.26 -16.81
CA GLY A 35 16.05 4.33 -16.65
C GLY A 35 15.48 5.57 -15.95
N ALA A 36 14.27 5.51 -15.42
CA ALA A 36 13.61 6.65 -14.79
C ALA A 36 14.10 6.87 -13.35
N GLU A 37 14.41 8.13 -13.02
CA GLU A 37 14.53 8.58 -11.64
C GLU A 37 13.12 8.74 -11.06
N LEU A 38 12.82 7.96 -10.01
CA LEU A 38 11.48 7.91 -9.42
C LEU A 38 11.28 8.94 -8.30
N VAL A 39 12.34 9.55 -7.76
CA VAL A 39 12.23 10.58 -6.72
C VAL A 39 12.26 11.98 -7.34
N ASP A 40 11.29 12.81 -6.97
CA ASP A 40 11.27 14.22 -7.35
C ASP A 40 12.28 15.02 -6.51
N GLY A 41 13.45 15.28 -7.10
CA GLY A 41 14.52 16.05 -6.47
C GLY A 41 14.18 17.51 -6.15
N ASN A 42 13.06 18.05 -6.65
CA ASN A 42 12.60 19.40 -6.29
C ASN A 42 11.67 19.42 -5.08
N SER A 43 11.29 18.25 -4.57
CA SER A 43 10.47 18.14 -3.36
C SER A 43 11.24 18.66 -2.13
N PRO A 44 10.58 19.34 -1.19
CA PRO A 44 11.20 19.71 0.09
C PRO A 44 11.52 18.48 0.97
N TRP A 45 10.96 17.32 0.64
CA TRP A 45 11.17 16.05 1.32
C TRP A 45 11.73 14.99 0.37
N GLN A 46 12.35 13.95 0.90
CA GLN A 46 12.89 12.80 0.18
C GLN A 46 12.01 11.55 0.39
N LEU A 47 12.25 10.49 -0.39
CA LEU A 47 11.47 9.25 -0.31
C LEU A 47 11.76 8.50 0.98
N GLY A 48 10.72 8.10 1.72
CA GLY A 48 10.85 7.46 3.01
C GLY A 48 11.28 8.41 4.14
N GLN A 49 11.22 9.73 3.93
CA GLN A 49 11.61 10.67 4.97
C GLN A 49 10.58 10.72 6.09
N PHE A 50 11.05 10.49 7.32
CA PHE A 50 10.26 10.71 8.53
C PHE A 50 10.10 12.21 8.79
N ILE A 51 8.85 12.62 9.06
CA ILE A 51 8.47 13.98 9.36
C ILE A 51 7.65 13.96 10.65
N TYR A 52 8.16 14.61 11.69
CA TYR A 52 7.41 14.89 12.90
C TYR A 52 6.87 16.32 12.83
N GLU A 53 5.58 16.49 13.03
CA GLU A 53 4.91 17.78 12.96
C GLU A 53 4.33 18.15 14.32
N LYS A 54 4.55 19.40 14.73
CA LYS A 54 3.90 20.03 15.88
C LYS A 54 3.05 21.19 15.38
N LEU A 55 1.91 21.42 16.02
CA LEU A 55 1.13 22.63 15.80
C LEU A 55 1.32 23.60 16.98
N ASN A 56 1.95 24.73 16.70
CA ASN A 56 1.96 25.89 17.58
C ASN A 56 0.74 26.78 17.23
N GLY A 57 -0.39 26.48 17.85
CA GLY A 57 -1.64 27.17 17.56
C GLY A 57 -2.87 26.44 18.11
N ASP A 58 -4.01 26.69 17.49
CA ASP A 58 -5.29 26.13 17.88
C ASP A 58 -5.60 24.86 17.09
N ARG A 59 -5.53 23.72 17.79
CA ARG A 59 -5.89 22.41 17.25
C ARG A 59 -7.35 22.34 16.79
N ASN A 60 -8.28 23.08 17.39
CA ASN A 60 -9.71 22.97 17.05
C ASN A 60 -10.02 23.54 15.67
N THR A 61 -9.20 24.49 15.21
CA THR A 61 -9.36 25.16 13.92
C THR A 61 -8.28 24.78 12.91
N PHE A 62 -7.29 23.96 13.32
CA PHE A 62 -6.05 23.68 12.58
C PHE A 62 -5.32 24.95 12.14
N ARG A 63 -5.40 26.01 12.96
CA ARG A 63 -4.77 27.31 12.68
C ARG A 63 -3.55 27.52 13.55
N GLY A 64 -2.47 27.97 12.95
CA GLY A 64 -1.22 28.28 13.63
C GLY A 64 -0.03 27.94 12.77
N GLU A 65 1.12 27.84 13.42
CA GLU A 65 2.37 27.48 12.79
C GLU A 65 2.59 25.97 12.91
N PHE A 66 2.74 25.30 11.76
CA PHE A 66 3.12 23.89 11.69
C PHE A 66 4.64 23.78 11.59
N LEU A 67 5.25 23.28 12.67
CA LEU A 67 6.70 23.09 12.77
C LEU A 67 7.01 21.64 12.46
N ARG A 68 7.91 21.42 11.50
CA ARG A 68 8.29 20.08 11.03
C ARG A 68 9.76 19.81 11.27
N SER A 69 10.08 18.67 11.84
CA SER A 69 11.45 18.16 11.98
C SER A 69 11.56 16.75 11.41
N SER A 70 12.79 16.34 11.12
CA SER A 70 13.11 15.02 10.58
C SER A 70 14.03 14.27 11.55
N LEU A 71 14.57 13.13 11.10
CA LEU A 71 15.55 12.40 11.90
C LEU A 71 16.82 13.23 12.14
N GLN A 72 17.39 13.02 13.30
CA GLN A 72 18.65 13.59 13.76
C GLN A 72 19.60 12.44 14.10
N GLU A 73 20.90 12.75 14.19
CA GLU A 73 21.92 11.76 14.60
C GLU A 73 21.88 10.48 13.75
N VAL A 74 21.61 10.63 12.45
CA VAL A 74 21.39 9.50 11.54
C VAL A 74 22.63 8.62 11.43
N ASN A 75 22.42 7.33 11.66
CA ASN A 75 23.35 6.24 11.40
C ASN A 75 22.76 5.28 10.35
N ILE A 76 23.59 4.83 9.41
CA ILE A 76 23.17 3.91 8.35
C ILE A 76 24.11 2.70 8.40
N GLU A 77 23.52 1.53 8.61
CA GLU A 77 24.24 0.27 8.76
C GLU A 77 23.83 -0.69 7.62
N PRO A 78 24.77 -1.30 6.89
CA PRO A 78 24.42 -2.43 6.04
C PRO A 78 23.83 -3.56 6.89
N GLN A 79 22.89 -4.33 6.31
CA GLN A 79 22.26 -5.47 6.96
C GLN A 79 22.41 -6.72 6.09
N GLU A 80 21.28 -7.32 5.68
CA GLU A 80 21.25 -8.55 4.91
C GLU A 80 21.78 -8.32 3.50
N ASN A 81 22.55 -9.30 3.01
CA ASN A 81 22.97 -9.38 1.61
C ASN A 81 22.83 -10.82 1.17
N GLY A 82 21.57 -11.25 1.02
CA GLY A 82 21.20 -12.64 0.78
C GLY A 82 20.56 -12.85 -0.58
N PRO A 83 20.25 -14.12 -0.92
CA PRO A 83 19.63 -14.49 -2.19
C PRO A 83 18.16 -14.06 -2.31
N VAL A 84 17.52 -13.62 -1.22
CA VAL A 84 16.11 -13.20 -1.20
C VAL A 84 15.98 -11.68 -1.24
N TRP A 85 16.77 -10.97 -0.44
CA TRP A 85 16.83 -9.51 -0.45
C TRP A 85 18.18 -9.00 0.03
N LYS A 86 18.44 -7.75 -0.30
CA LYS A 86 19.48 -6.90 0.30
C LYS A 86 18.81 -5.85 1.16
N SER A 87 19.43 -5.47 2.27
CA SER A 87 18.91 -4.40 3.11
C SER A 87 19.97 -3.53 3.77
N LEU A 88 19.53 -2.33 4.12
CA LEU A 88 20.22 -1.40 5.00
C LEU A 88 19.27 -0.98 6.13
N LEU A 89 19.84 -0.64 7.27
CA LEU A 89 19.13 -0.15 8.45
C LEU A 89 19.53 1.30 8.71
N ILE A 90 18.55 2.18 8.65
CA ILE A 90 18.66 3.57 9.07
C ILE A 90 18.18 3.66 10.51
N LYS A 91 18.97 4.30 11.38
CA LYS A 91 18.60 4.65 12.75
C LYS A 91 18.80 6.14 12.93
N GLY A 92 17.93 6.77 13.71
CA GLY A 92 18.10 8.17 14.08
C GLY A 92 17.22 8.56 15.25
N GLU A 93 17.63 9.60 15.95
CA GLU A 93 16.81 10.25 16.97
C GLU A 93 15.70 11.06 16.28
N ALA A 94 14.53 11.10 16.92
CA ALA A 94 13.41 11.88 16.40
C ALA A 94 12.60 12.45 17.54
N GLU A 95 12.14 13.69 17.36
CA GLU A 95 11.17 14.27 18.27
C GLU A 95 9.92 13.40 18.35
N GLY A 96 9.32 13.35 19.54
CA GLY A 96 8.14 12.54 19.80
C GLY A 96 8.41 11.05 20.04
N LEU A 97 9.63 10.56 19.83
CA LEU A 97 10.05 9.19 20.12
C LEU A 97 10.92 9.10 21.37
N GLN A 98 11.02 7.90 21.95
CA GLN A 98 11.84 7.65 23.13
C GLN A 98 13.33 7.80 22.80
N PRO A 99 14.06 8.71 23.51
CA PRO A 99 15.49 8.92 23.29
C PRO A 99 16.32 7.64 23.44
N GLY A 100 17.35 7.49 22.60
CA GLY A 100 18.26 6.35 22.60
C GLY A 100 17.71 5.08 21.93
N SER A 101 16.39 5.02 21.68
CA SER A 101 15.76 3.97 20.86
C SER A 101 15.48 4.43 19.43
N GLY A 102 15.23 5.73 19.25
CA GLY A 102 15.06 6.40 17.97
C GLY A 102 13.94 5.82 17.08
N LEU A 103 13.94 6.26 15.82
CA LEU A 103 13.27 5.56 14.73
C LEU A 103 14.28 4.63 14.05
N GLN A 104 13.81 3.46 13.66
CA GLN A 104 14.53 2.52 12.81
C GLN A 104 13.75 2.33 11.51
N CYS A 105 14.44 2.35 10.38
CA CYS A 105 13.88 2.03 9.06
C CYS A 105 14.79 1.02 8.37
N GLU A 106 14.29 -0.20 8.18
CA GLU A 106 14.95 -1.17 7.30
C GLU A 106 14.43 -0.97 5.87
N VAL A 107 15.33 -0.67 4.94
CA VAL A 107 15.01 -0.59 3.50
C VAL A 107 15.46 -1.90 2.86
N ARG A 108 14.54 -2.60 2.20
CA ARG A 108 14.80 -3.87 1.52
C ARG A 108 14.63 -3.74 0.01
N LEU A 109 15.59 -4.28 -0.74
CA LEU A 109 15.47 -4.56 -2.17
C LEU A 109 15.37 -6.08 -2.36
N TYR A 110 14.25 -6.55 -2.90
CA TYR A 110 14.04 -7.97 -3.15
C TYR A 110 14.79 -8.42 -4.40
N GLU A 111 15.51 -9.54 -4.32
CA GLU A 111 16.21 -10.15 -5.46
C GLU A 111 15.26 -11.01 -6.30
N THR A 112 14.17 -11.50 -5.71
CA THR A 112 13.23 -12.44 -6.34
C THR A 112 12.08 -11.77 -7.09
N GLU A 113 11.83 -10.49 -6.83
CA GLU A 113 10.78 -9.71 -7.47
C GLU A 113 11.14 -8.22 -7.47
N LYS A 114 10.58 -7.47 -8.42
CA LYS A 114 10.73 -6.01 -8.51
C LYS A 114 9.94 -5.36 -7.36
N ARG A 115 10.53 -5.29 -6.17
CA ARG A 115 9.89 -4.79 -4.95
C ARG A 115 10.87 -4.11 -4.02
N ILE A 116 10.40 -3.02 -3.41
CA ILE A 116 11.04 -2.33 -2.31
C ILE A 116 10.12 -2.40 -1.09
N GLU A 117 10.68 -2.66 0.09
CA GLU A 117 9.98 -2.46 1.36
C GLU A 117 10.72 -1.45 2.23
N LEU A 118 9.94 -0.64 2.95
CA LEU A 118 10.43 0.23 4.02
C LEU A 118 9.72 -0.18 5.30
N ILE A 119 10.47 -0.69 6.28
CA ILE A 119 9.94 -1.25 7.52
C ILE A 119 10.37 -0.36 8.68
N TYR A 120 9.42 0.35 9.26
CA TYR A 120 9.65 1.29 10.33
C TYR A 120 9.35 0.66 11.69
N ARG A 121 10.16 1.02 12.68
CA ARG A 121 9.95 0.71 14.09
C ARG A 121 10.34 1.92 14.93
N GLY A 122 9.59 2.18 15.99
CA GLY A 122 9.94 3.22 16.94
C GLY A 122 9.07 3.14 18.19
N ARG A 123 9.51 3.77 19.27
CA ARG A 123 8.73 3.84 20.52
C ARG A 123 8.23 5.25 20.75
N LYS A 124 6.92 5.46 20.60
CA LYS A 124 6.26 6.75 20.70
C LYS A 124 6.10 7.19 22.16
N LEU A 125 6.45 8.43 22.46
CA LEU A 125 6.20 9.07 23.75
C LEU A 125 4.73 9.50 23.88
N PRO A 126 4.13 9.45 25.08
CA PRO A 126 2.77 9.91 25.33
C PRO A 126 2.65 11.45 25.31
N ILE A 127 2.48 12.03 24.13
CA ILE A 127 2.36 13.49 23.97
C ILE A 127 0.89 13.86 23.74
N SER A 128 0.38 14.76 24.59
CA SER A 128 -0.99 15.28 24.49
C SER A 128 -1.09 16.58 23.68
N ALA A 129 0.06 17.24 23.46
CA ALA A 129 0.15 18.42 22.60
C ALA A 129 -0.09 18.01 21.13
N PRO A 130 -0.66 18.89 20.30
CA PRO A 130 -0.96 18.60 18.90
C PRO A 130 0.29 18.15 18.11
N GLU A 131 0.27 16.92 17.62
CA GLU A 131 1.35 16.29 16.87
C GLU A 131 0.85 15.41 15.73
N ALA A 132 1.72 15.19 14.75
CA ALA A 132 1.54 14.18 13.72
C ALA A 132 2.89 13.59 13.28
N VAL A 133 2.83 12.39 12.71
CA VAL A 133 3.95 11.76 12.01
C VAL A 133 3.54 11.47 10.58
N TYR A 134 4.40 11.85 9.65
CA TYR A 134 4.28 11.53 8.24
C TYR A 134 5.51 10.79 7.72
N ILE A 135 5.31 9.97 6.69
CA ILE A 135 6.39 9.49 5.82
C ILE A 135 6.14 10.02 4.41
N ALA A 136 7.13 10.70 3.83
CA ALA A 136 7.03 11.30 2.50
C ALA A 136 7.43 10.33 1.39
N PHE A 137 6.71 10.39 0.27
CA PHE A 137 6.98 9.66 -0.97
C PHE A 137 6.79 10.60 -2.17
N PRO A 138 7.77 11.45 -2.48
CA PRO A 138 7.66 12.45 -3.53
C PRO A 138 8.07 11.83 -4.87
N PHE A 139 7.13 11.22 -5.58
CA PHE A 139 7.45 10.57 -6.85
C PHE A 139 7.58 11.55 -8.01
N ALA A 140 8.55 11.32 -8.89
CA ALA A 140 8.76 12.05 -10.13
C ALA A 140 8.02 11.37 -11.29
N LEU A 141 6.86 11.93 -11.66
CA LEU A 141 6.08 11.48 -12.83
C LEU A 141 5.59 12.68 -13.64
N ARG A 142 5.79 12.63 -14.96
CA ARG A 142 5.26 13.62 -15.91
C ARG A 142 3.86 13.23 -16.37
N ASN A 143 3.03 14.23 -16.70
CA ASN A 143 1.63 14.05 -17.13
C ASN A 143 0.87 13.03 -16.28
N ARG A 144 0.98 13.22 -14.97
CA ARG A 144 0.66 12.22 -13.97
C ARG A 144 -0.82 12.17 -13.59
N ARG A 145 -1.25 10.99 -13.14
CA ARG A 145 -2.53 10.73 -12.48
C ARG A 145 -2.29 9.89 -11.25
N THR A 146 -2.87 10.30 -10.13
CA THR A 146 -2.86 9.55 -8.88
C THR A 146 -4.23 8.93 -8.67
N LEU A 147 -4.27 7.65 -8.36
CA LEU A 147 -5.46 6.90 -7.95
C LEU A 147 -5.17 6.21 -6.62
N TYR A 148 -6.21 5.94 -5.84
CA TYR A 148 -6.09 5.12 -4.64
C TYR A 148 -7.21 4.10 -4.56
N GLU A 149 -6.92 2.93 -4.02
CA GLU A 149 -7.92 1.90 -3.84
C GLU A 149 -8.83 2.23 -2.66
N CYS A 150 -10.14 2.19 -2.91
CA CYS A 150 -11.19 2.24 -1.89
C CYS A 150 -12.05 0.96 -1.96
N GLN A 151 -13.11 0.89 -1.16
CA GLN A 151 -14.07 -0.21 -1.24
C GLN A 151 -14.66 -0.30 -2.65
N GLY A 152 -14.50 -1.46 -3.28
CA GLY A 152 -15.10 -1.75 -4.59
C GLY A 152 -14.25 -1.35 -5.80
N GLY A 153 -13.24 -0.48 -5.69
CA GLY A 153 -12.40 -0.14 -6.85
C GLY A 153 -11.42 1.02 -6.63
N MET A 154 -10.88 1.52 -7.73
CA MET A 154 -9.96 2.66 -7.74
C MET A 154 -10.73 3.98 -7.75
N VAL A 155 -10.33 4.90 -6.89
CA VAL A 155 -10.82 6.28 -6.85
C VAL A 155 -9.81 7.19 -7.52
N THR A 156 -10.28 7.99 -8.46
CA THR A 156 -9.51 9.13 -8.99
C THR A 156 -9.93 10.37 -8.20
N PRO A 157 -9.02 11.04 -7.48
CA PRO A 157 -9.33 12.30 -6.82
C PRO A 157 -9.97 13.30 -7.79
N GLY A 158 -10.98 14.03 -7.32
CA GLY A 158 -11.71 15.02 -8.11
C GLY A 158 -12.85 14.43 -8.98
N SER A 159 -12.59 13.37 -9.76
CA SER A 159 -13.62 12.80 -10.66
C SER A 159 -14.31 11.54 -10.11
N GLY A 160 -13.63 10.76 -9.28
CA GLY A 160 -14.16 9.58 -8.59
C GLY A 160 -14.60 9.87 -7.15
N GLN A 161 -14.71 11.14 -6.77
CA GLN A 161 -15.11 11.59 -5.45
C GLN A 161 -16.42 12.38 -5.55
N ILE A 162 -17.24 12.31 -4.50
CA ILE A 162 -18.40 13.19 -4.38
C ILE A 162 -17.88 14.62 -4.18
N PRO A 163 -18.35 15.62 -4.93
CA PRO A 163 -17.96 17.02 -4.73
C PRO A 163 -18.15 17.44 -3.26
N ARG A 164 -17.22 18.24 -2.73
CA ARG A 164 -17.18 18.72 -1.33
C ARG A 164 -16.99 17.62 -0.28
N SER A 165 -16.68 16.38 -0.68
CA SER A 165 -16.14 15.38 0.24
C SER A 165 -14.71 15.74 0.66
N ALA A 166 -14.15 15.00 1.62
CA ALA A 166 -12.80 15.28 2.13
C ALA A 166 -11.78 15.31 0.98
N SER A 167 -11.12 16.45 0.79
CA SER A 167 -10.11 16.66 -0.25
C SER A 167 -8.68 16.60 0.26
N ASP A 168 -8.50 16.72 1.58
CA ASP A 168 -7.19 16.91 2.21
C ASP A 168 -6.46 15.58 2.49
N TRP A 169 -7.20 14.53 2.85
CA TRP A 169 -6.68 13.19 3.14
C TRP A 169 -7.66 12.09 2.73
N GLN A 170 -7.13 10.92 2.43
CA GLN A 170 -7.89 9.74 2.01
C GLN A 170 -7.49 8.52 2.84
N ALA A 171 -8.46 7.64 3.10
CA ALA A 171 -8.19 6.30 3.61
C ALA A 171 -8.14 5.32 2.44
N MET A 172 -6.95 4.81 2.13
CA MET A 172 -6.75 3.78 1.12
C MET A 172 -6.92 2.38 1.71
N GLN A 173 -7.29 1.40 0.88
CA GLN A 173 -7.35 0.00 1.26
C GLN A 173 -5.99 -0.68 1.21
N LYS A 174 -5.50 -1.04 0.01
CA LYS A 174 -4.22 -1.74 -0.13
C LYS A 174 -3.17 -0.89 -0.84
N TYR A 175 -3.53 -0.15 -1.87
CA TYR A 175 -2.53 0.59 -2.65
C TYR A 175 -3.04 1.90 -3.23
N ALA A 176 -2.10 2.81 -3.48
CA ALA A 176 -2.19 3.90 -4.43
C ALA A 176 -1.47 3.51 -5.72
N LEU A 177 -1.97 4.03 -6.82
CA LEU A 177 -1.44 3.85 -8.17
C LEU A 177 -1.15 5.23 -8.75
N LEU A 178 0.11 5.50 -9.03
CA LEU A 178 0.53 6.71 -9.73
C LEU A 178 0.96 6.33 -11.13
N GLN A 179 0.43 7.03 -12.13
CA GLN A 179 0.69 6.76 -13.54
C GLN A 179 1.16 8.04 -14.21
N GLY A 180 2.17 7.97 -15.08
CA GLY A 180 2.72 9.10 -15.83
C GLY A 180 3.45 8.63 -17.08
N GLU A 181 4.19 9.51 -17.76
CA GLU A 181 4.92 9.13 -18.99
C GLU A 181 5.97 8.04 -18.75
N GLU A 182 6.53 7.98 -17.54
CA GLU A 182 7.55 7.01 -17.13
C GLU A 182 6.99 5.60 -16.88
N GLY A 183 5.66 5.44 -16.89
CA GLY A 183 4.97 4.19 -16.58
C GLY A 183 4.08 4.33 -15.34
N GLN A 184 4.13 3.34 -14.45
CA GLN A 184 3.35 3.36 -13.22
C GLN A 184 4.18 3.00 -11.99
N ILE A 185 3.77 3.57 -10.86
CA ILE A 185 4.29 3.30 -9.53
C ILE A 185 3.12 2.79 -8.67
N VAL A 186 3.32 1.66 -8.02
CA VAL A 186 2.35 1.07 -7.09
C VAL A 186 2.94 1.18 -5.69
N TRP A 187 2.26 1.90 -4.82
CA TRP A 187 2.70 2.17 -3.45
C TRP A 187 1.59 1.79 -2.49
N GLY A 188 1.92 1.19 -1.34
CA GLY A 188 0.90 0.91 -0.35
C GLY A 188 1.45 0.61 1.04
N SER A 189 0.53 0.57 1.99
CA SER A 189 0.78 0.10 3.36
C SER A 189 -0.42 -0.69 3.82
N ARG A 190 -0.15 -1.86 4.43
CA ARG A 190 -1.21 -2.61 5.12
C ARG A 190 -1.56 -1.98 6.47
N ASP A 191 -0.59 -1.29 7.06
CA ASP A 191 -0.63 -0.89 8.46
C ASP A 191 -1.09 0.56 8.61
N ILE A 192 -0.74 1.43 7.65
CA ILE A 192 -1.09 2.86 7.65
C ILE A 192 -1.99 3.19 6.44
N PRO A 193 -3.32 3.26 6.62
CA PRO A 193 -4.25 3.50 5.52
C PRO A 193 -4.43 4.99 5.18
N LEU A 194 -4.03 5.91 6.06
CA LEU A 194 -4.29 7.34 5.90
C LEU A 194 -3.18 7.99 5.05
N VAL A 195 -3.57 8.72 4.01
CA VAL A 195 -2.63 9.36 3.07
C VAL A 195 -3.13 10.74 2.65
N GLN A 196 -2.21 11.69 2.54
CA GLN A 196 -2.45 12.99 1.93
C GLN A 196 -1.81 13.02 0.55
N LEU A 197 -2.54 13.57 -0.43
CA LEU A 197 -2.17 13.53 -1.83
C LEU A 197 -1.67 14.90 -2.29
N GLY A 198 -0.50 14.93 -2.93
CA GLY A 198 0.13 16.12 -3.48
C GLY A 198 0.93 16.94 -2.46
N GLU A 199 0.37 17.22 -1.28
CA GLU A 199 1.05 18.00 -0.24
C GLU A 199 0.48 17.71 1.15
N ILE A 200 1.25 18.04 2.19
CA ILE A 200 0.78 17.97 3.57
C ILE A 200 -0.18 19.13 3.84
N ASN A 201 -1.45 18.83 4.13
CA ASN A 201 -2.49 19.85 4.31
C ASN A 201 -3.63 19.39 5.24
N LEU A 202 -4.21 20.34 5.98
CA LEU A 202 -5.24 20.10 7.02
C LEU A 202 -6.44 21.05 6.91
N GLY A 203 -6.65 21.66 5.74
CA GLY A 203 -7.78 22.56 5.52
C GLY A 203 -7.75 23.29 4.19
N LYS A 204 -7.50 22.61 3.06
CA LYS A 204 -7.60 23.27 1.75
C LYS A 204 -9.04 23.52 1.34
N TRP A 205 -9.96 22.65 1.76
CA TRP A 205 -11.40 22.74 1.46
C TRP A 205 -11.67 22.95 -0.03
N MET A 206 -11.25 22.00 -0.86
CA MET A 206 -11.52 22.03 -2.29
C MET A 206 -12.91 21.47 -2.59
N GLU A 207 -13.70 22.18 -3.41
CA GLU A 207 -14.98 21.67 -3.90
C GLU A 207 -14.80 20.43 -4.78
N THR A 208 -13.77 20.44 -5.62
CA THR A 208 -13.29 19.29 -6.39
C THR A 208 -11.79 19.13 -6.13
N THR A 209 -11.37 17.94 -5.72
CA THR A 209 -9.98 17.68 -5.36
C THR A 209 -9.06 17.77 -6.57
N GLU A 210 -8.01 18.59 -6.49
CA GLU A 210 -6.96 18.71 -7.51
C GLU A 210 -5.59 18.33 -6.95
N ILE A 211 -4.89 17.40 -7.62
CA ILE A 211 -3.59 16.87 -7.17
C ILE A 211 -2.46 17.38 -8.07
N LYS A 212 -1.69 18.34 -7.54
CA LYS A 212 -0.65 19.09 -8.29
C LYS A 212 0.71 18.41 -8.39
N THR A 213 0.97 17.33 -7.66
CA THR A 213 2.24 16.57 -7.69
C THR A 213 1.93 15.07 -7.52
N ALA A 214 2.85 14.18 -7.88
CA ALA A 214 2.75 12.75 -7.59
C ALA A 214 3.30 12.42 -6.18
N HIS A 215 3.25 13.40 -5.27
CA HIS A 215 3.72 13.19 -3.92
C HIS A 215 2.64 12.55 -3.07
N LEU A 216 3.03 11.55 -2.27
CA LEU A 216 2.18 10.96 -1.25
C LEU A 216 2.80 11.22 0.12
N TYR A 217 1.95 11.52 1.09
CA TYR A 217 2.34 11.68 2.48
C TYR A 217 1.53 10.71 3.31
N SER A 218 2.14 9.60 3.72
CA SER A 218 1.49 8.65 4.62
C SER A 218 1.35 9.30 5.98
N TRP A 219 0.14 9.37 6.50
CA TRP A 219 -0.15 10.01 7.77
C TRP A 219 -0.23 8.95 8.88
N VAL A 220 0.95 8.58 9.40
CA VAL A 220 1.16 7.44 10.32
C VAL A 220 0.32 7.58 11.57
N MET A 221 0.32 8.77 12.15
CA MET A 221 -0.46 9.09 13.34
C MET A 221 -0.68 10.58 13.46
N ASN A 222 -1.71 10.96 14.21
CA ASN A 222 -1.91 12.32 14.73
C ASN A 222 -2.80 12.28 15.98
N ASN A 223 -2.81 13.38 16.72
CA ASN A 223 -3.77 13.63 17.81
C ASN A 223 -4.51 14.96 17.63
N TYR A 224 -4.72 15.36 16.37
CA TYR A 224 -5.43 16.60 16.03
C TYR A 224 -6.94 16.51 16.32
N TRP A 225 -7.49 15.30 16.38
CA TRP A 225 -8.88 15.08 16.72
C TRP A 225 -9.13 15.31 18.21
N PHE A 226 -10.10 16.18 18.52
CA PHE A 226 -10.39 16.63 19.88
C PHE A 226 -11.70 16.05 20.44
N THR A 227 -12.35 15.13 19.72
CA THR A 227 -13.61 14.50 20.13
C THR A 227 -13.41 12.99 20.34
N ASN A 228 -13.87 12.45 21.48
CA ASN A 228 -14.05 11.02 21.75
C ASN A 228 -12.85 10.06 21.55
N PHE A 229 -11.62 10.57 21.33
CA PHE A 229 -10.40 9.77 21.19
C PHE A 229 -9.39 10.12 22.28
N LEU A 230 -8.46 9.19 22.56
CA LEU A 230 -7.33 9.48 23.44
C LEU A 230 -6.49 10.62 22.84
N ALA A 231 -6.19 11.63 23.66
CA ALA A 231 -5.42 12.80 23.23
C ALA A 231 -3.94 12.50 22.90
N LYS A 232 -3.50 11.25 23.07
CA LYS A 232 -2.12 10.81 22.91
C LYS A 232 -2.07 9.40 22.33
N GLN A 233 -1.01 9.12 21.58
CA GLN A 233 -0.63 7.78 21.14
C GLN A 233 0.74 7.48 21.74
N GLU A 234 0.99 6.25 22.19
CA GLU A 234 2.23 5.85 22.86
C GLU A 234 2.55 4.38 22.66
N GLY A 235 3.79 3.98 22.95
CA GLY A 235 4.23 2.59 22.90
C GLY A 235 4.99 2.24 21.62
N GLU A 236 5.17 0.94 21.41
CA GLU A 236 5.90 0.42 20.25
C GLU A 236 5.03 0.48 18.99
N LEU A 237 5.52 1.18 17.97
CA LEU A 237 4.92 1.28 16.66
C LEU A 237 5.79 0.51 15.67
N ALA A 238 5.16 -0.33 14.86
CA ALA A 238 5.80 -1.01 13.74
C ALA A 238 4.86 -0.99 12.54
N TRP A 239 5.35 -0.53 11.40
CA TRP A 239 4.58 -0.44 10.16
C TRP A 239 5.48 -0.59 8.95
N ARG A 240 4.90 -0.93 7.80
CA ARG A 240 5.66 -1.09 6.55
C ARG A 240 4.98 -0.47 5.35
N TYR A 241 5.80 -0.17 4.36
CA TYR A 241 5.38 0.18 3.02
C TYR A 241 5.96 -0.80 2.01
N TYR A 242 5.24 -0.99 0.91
CA TYR A 242 5.70 -1.72 -0.25
C TYR A 242 5.55 -0.85 -1.49
N LEU A 243 6.53 -0.97 -2.38
CA LEU A 243 6.65 -0.14 -3.58
C LEU A 243 7.16 -0.99 -4.75
N THR A 244 6.58 -0.77 -5.93
CA THR A 244 7.12 -1.22 -7.21
C THR A 244 6.86 -0.20 -8.31
N SER A 245 7.54 -0.34 -9.44
CA SER A 245 7.34 0.43 -10.67
C SER A 245 7.33 -0.49 -11.89
N HIS A 246 6.57 -0.10 -12.91
CA HIS A 246 6.54 -0.78 -14.20
C HIS A 246 6.56 0.24 -15.33
N SER A 247 7.15 -0.15 -16.47
CA SER A 247 7.14 0.61 -17.71
C SER A 247 5.75 0.76 -18.33
N THR A 248 4.81 -0.12 -17.96
CA THR A 248 3.44 -0.15 -18.49
C THR A 248 2.42 0.41 -17.49
N HIS A 249 1.24 0.76 -17.99
CA HIS A 249 0.11 1.29 -17.22
C HIS A 249 -0.95 0.23 -16.89
N ASP A 250 -0.56 -1.01 -16.62
CA ASP A 250 -1.49 -2.13 -16.35
C ASP A 250 -2.09 -2.05 -14.91
N PRO A 251 -3.38 -1.68 -14.76
CA PRO A 251 -4.01 -1.58 -13.44
C PRO A 251 -4.23 -2.96 -12.80
N ALA A 252 -4.32 -4.03 -13.59
CA ALA A 252 -4.43 -5.38 -13.06
C ALA A 252 -3.11 -5.83 -12.43
N ALA A 253 -1.96 -5.51 -13.02
CA ALA A 253 -0.66 -5.71 -12.39
C ALA A 253 -0.55 -4.96 -11.07
N ALA A 254 -1.02 -3.72 -11.01
CA ALA A 254 -1.05 -2.93 -9.78
C ALA A 254 -1.93 -3.58 -8.70
N ALA A 255 -3.12 -4.05 -9.06
CA ALA A 255 -4.01 -4.76 -8.15
C ALA A 255 -3.37 -6.05 -7.60
N ARG A 256 -2.73 -6.86 -8.47
CA ARG A 256 -2.02 -8.08 -8.07
C ARG A 256 -0.88 -7.77 -7.09
N PHE A 257 -0.05 -6.76 -7.38
CA PHE A 257 1.04 -6.36 -6.50
C PHE A 257 0.54 -5.82 -5.15
N GLY A 258 -0.44 -4.90 -5.16
CA GLY A 258 -1.00 -4.29 -3.96
C GLY A 258 -1.65 -5.32 -3.04
N TRP A 259 -2.48 -6.22 -3.59
CA TRP A 259 -3.11 -7.28 -2.82
C TRP A 259 -2.12 -8.35 -2.36
N GLY A 260 -1.19 -8.77 -3.23
CA GLY A 260 -0.13 -9.72 -2.89
C GLY A 260 0.81 -9.22 -1.78
N SER A 261 0.99 -7.91 -1.68
CA SER A 261 1.80 -7.30 -0.62
C SER A 261 1.02 -7.11 0.69
N ALA A 262 -0.29 -6.82 0.60
CA ALA A 262 -1.13 -6.56 1.75
C ALA A 262 -1.68 -7.83 2.44
N VAL A 263 -1.87 -8.92 1.70
CA VAL A 263 -2.44 -10.17 2.22
C VAL A 263 -1.29 -11.12 2.60
N PRO A 264 -1.10 -11.42 3.89
CA PRO A 264 0.00 -12.28 4.31
C PRO A 264 -0.26 -13.74 3.91
N LEU A 265 0.83 -14.50 3.74
CA LEU A 265 0.75 -15.95 3.61
C LEU A 265 0.27 -16.57 4.93
N ALA A 266 -0.70 -17.48 4.84
CA ALA A 266 -1.11 -18.29 5.98
C ALA A 266 -0.12 -19.45 6.14
N VAL A 267 0.67 -19.42 7.23
CA VAL A 267 1.66 -20.46 7.54
C VAL A 267 1.13 -21.32 8.69
N ARG A 268 1.25 -22.63 8.56
CA ARG A 268 0.91 -23.60 9.61
C ARG A 268 2.00 -24.64 9.74
N VAL A 269 2.51 -24.82 10.96
CA VAL A 269 3.41 -25.93 11.30
C VAL A 269 2.56 -27.17 11.53
N LEU A 270 2.89 -28.26 10.83
CA LEU A 270 2.25 -29.56 11.02
C LEU A 270 3.12 -30.43 11.92
N ALA A 271 2.50 -31.06 12.92
CA ALA A 271 3.19 -32.03 13.75
C ALA A 271 3.56 -33.28 12.93
N PRO A 272 4.62 -34.02 13.30
CA PRO A 272 4.92 -35.31 12.71
C PRO A 272 3.70 -36.24 12.79
N GLY A 273 3.33 -36.85 11.67
CA GLY A 273 2.18 -37.75 11.56
C GLY A 273 2.35 -38.73 10.43
N ALA A 274 1.38 -39.63 10.26
CA ALA A 274 1.38 -40.55 9.14
C ALA A 274 1.51 -39.78 7.81
N VAL A 275 2.34 -40.28 6.90
CA VAL A 275 2.52 -39.67 5.57
C VAL A 275 1.15 -39.55 4.90
N GLY A 276 0.70 -38.32 4.70
CA GLY A 276 -0.59 -38.04 4.07
C GLY A 276 -0.61 -38.63 2.65
N LYS A 277 -1.74 -39.22 2.26
CA LYS A 277 -1.94 -39.74 0.88
C LYS A 277 -2.14 -38.63 -0.16
N GLN A 278 -2.26 -37.38 0.27
CA GLN A 278 -2.49 -36.24 -0.62
C GLN A 278 -1.17 -35.61 -1.08
N LYS A 279 -1.17 -35.05 -2.29
CA LYS A 279 -0.03 -34.30 -2.81
C LYS A 279 0.27 -33.11 -1.87
N PRO A 280 1.56 -32.76 -1.67
CA PRO A 280 1.94 -31.63 -0.82
C PRO A 280 1.52 -30.27 -1.40
N VAL A 281 1.10 -30.24 -2.68
CA VAL A 281 0.64 -29.04 -3.39
C VAL A 281 -0.74 -29.32 -3.97
N PHE A 282 -1.68 -28.40 -3.72
CA PHE A 282 -3.03 -28.43 -4.25
C PHE A 282 -3.45 -27.02 -4.65
N THR A 283 -4.00 -26.87 -5.85
CA THR A 283 -4.63 -25.63 -6.31
C THR A 283 -6.12 -25.87 -6.39
N GLY A 284 -6.91 -25.22 -5.52
CA GLY A 284 -8.36 -25.41 -5.48
C GLY A 284 -9.13 -24.73 -6.62
N LEU A 285 -8.52 -23.73 -7.26
CA LEU A 285 -9.09 -22.98 -8.38
C LEU A 285 -8.36 -23.35 -9.68
N ALA A 286 -9.11 -23.59 -10.76
CA ALA A 286 -8.54 -23.79 -12.09
C ALA A 286 -8.01 -22.47 -12.70
N SER A 287 -7.74 -22.47 -14.02
CA SER A 287 -7.19 -21.31 -14.74
C SER A 287 -7.94 -20.02 -14.40
N TRP A 288 -7.18 -18.99 -14.03
CA TRP A 288 -7.70 -17.75 -13.48
C TRP A 288 -7.20 -16.56 -14.30
N PRO A 289 -8.09 -15.66 -14.80
CA PRO A 289 -7.65 -14.48 -15.52
C PRO A 289 -6.80 -13.56 -14.64
N ASP A 290 -5.73 -13.02 -15.20
CA ASP A 290 -4.78 -12.16 -14.47
C ASP A 290 -5.42 -10.85 -13.96
N HIS A 291 -6.50 -10.40 -14.60
CA HIS A 291 -7.23 -9.17 -14.30
C HIS A 291 -8.51 -9.38 -13.49
N VAL A 292 -8.72 -10.58 -12.93
CA VAL A 292 -9.79 -10.83 -11.96
C VAL A 292 -9.19 -11.06 -10.57
N LEU A 293 -9.68 -10.34 -9.58
CA LEU A 293 -9.32 -10.50 -8.18
C LEU A 293 -10.39 -11.32 -7.45
N LEU A 294 -9.97 -12.34 -6.71
CA LEU A 294 -10.81 -13.00 -5.71
C LEU A 294 -10.80 -12.16 -4.41
N VAL A 295 -11.83 -11.34 -4.23
CA VAL A 295 -11.96 -10.43 -3.08
C VAL A 295 -12.28 -11.20 -1.80
N SER A 296 -13.16 -12.20 -1.89
CA SER A 296 -13.48 -13.08 -0.76
C SER A 296 -13.92 -14.45 -1.23
N SER A 297 -13.64 -15.47 -0.41
CA SER A 297 -14.14 -16.83 -0.57
C SER A 297 -14.60 -17.35 0.78
N ARG A 298 -15.82 -17.84 0.86
CA ARG A 298 -16.38 -18.36 2.11
C ARG A 298 -17.36 -19.50 1.84
N PRO A 299 -17.60 -20.41 2.80
CA PRO A 299 -18.73 -21.33 2.71
C PRO A 299 -20.04 -20.58 2.44
N ALA A 300 -20.92 -21.19 1.66
CA ALA A 300 -22.30 -20.74 1.55
C ALA A 300 -22.97 -20.77 2.93
N ARG A 301 -23.83 -19.78 3.22
CA ARG A 301 -24.62 -19.78 4.46
C ARG A 301 -25.63 -20.91 4.48
N TYR A 302 -26.13 -21.27 3.30
CA TYR A 302 -27.16 -22.29 3.10
C TYR A 302 -26.70 -23.33 2.09
N GLY A 303 -26.78 -24.60 2.48
CA GLY A 303 -26.40 -25.75 1.64
C GLY A 303 -24.89 -25.98 1.56
N ASN A 304 -24.51 -26.93 0.72
CA ASN A 304 -23.12 -27.29 0.50
C ASN A 304 -22.57 -26.52 -0.71
N GLY A 305 -21.76 -25.50 -0.45
CA GLY A 305 -21.15 -24.73 -1.51
C GLY A 305 -20.17 -23.68 -1.01
N VAL A 306 -19.62 -22.93 -1.95
CA VAL A 306 -18.76 -21.77 -1.71
C VAL A 306 -19.36 -20.55 -2.39
N VAL A 307 -19.23 -19.41 -1.73
CA VAL A 307 -19.54 -18.10 -2.29
C VAL A 307 -18.22 -17.39 -2.56
N LEU A 308 -18.04 -16.97 -3.82
CA LEU A 308 -16.87 -16.24 -4.29
C LEU A 308 -17.28 -14.82 -4.66
N GLN A 309 -16.58 -13.82 -4.13
CA GLN A 309 -16.70 -12.43 -4.56
C GLN A 309 -15.54 -12.09 -5.48
N LEU A 310 -15.86 -11.67 -6.69
CA LEU A 310 -14.93 -11.44 -7.78
C LEU A 310 -14.97 -9.97 -8.20
N ARG A 311 -13.84 -9.43 -8.63
CA ARG A 311 -13.74 -8.07 -9.15
C ARG A 311 -12.80 -8.03 -10.35
N GLU A 312 -13.26 -7.47 -11.47
CA GLU A 312 -12.41 -7.14 -12.62
C GLU A 312 -11.57 -5.90 -12.29
N THR A 313 -10.29 -5.89 -12.68
CA THR A 313 -9.30 -4.89 -12.22
C THR A 313 -8.49 -4.25 -13.35
N GLY A 314 -8.53 -4.79 -14.56
CA GLY A 314 -7.79 -4.33 -15.72
C GLY A 314 -8.57 -3.37 -16.62
N GLY A 315 -9.87 -3.15 -16.38
CA GLY A 315 -10.70 -2.28 -17.22
C GLY A 315 -11.06 -2.90 -18.57
N ARG A 316 -11.05 -4.23 -18.65
CA ARG A 316 -11.39 -5.01 -19.84
C ARG A 316 -12.25 -6.20 -19.45
N GLU A 317 -13.08 -6.69 -20.38
CA GLU A 317 -13.94 -7.84 -20.11
C GLU A 317 -13.13 -9.09 -19.74
N ALA A 318 -13.60 -9.81 -18.72
CA ALA A 318 -13.06 -11.10 -18.30
C ALA A 318 -14.10 -12.22 -18.46
N SER A 319 -13.66 -13.40 -18.90
CA SER A 319 -14.48 -14.61 -18.91
C SER A 319 -13.85 -15.72 -18.09
N ILE A 320 -14.65 -16.38 -17.25
CA ILE A 320 -14.24 -17.48 -16.37
C ILE A 320 -15.11 -18.69 -16.66
N ARG A 321 -14.48 -19.81 -17.02
CA ARG A 321 -15.12 -21.11 -17.16
C ARG A 321 -15.45 -21.66 -15.77
N LEU A 322 -16.73 -21.94 -15.52
CA LEU A 322 -17.22 -22.35 -14.20
C LEU A 322 -17.20 -23.86 -13.98
N ASP A 323 -17.43 -24.68 -15.03
CA ASP A 323 -17.57 -26.14 -14.91
C ASP A 323 -16.41 -26.83 -14.17
N GLU A 324 -15.19 -26.32 -14.39
CA GLU A 324 -13.95 -26.88 -13.85
C GLU A 324 -13.30 -25.94 -12.83
N LEU A 325 -14.00 -24.87 -12.42
CA LEU A 325 -13.39 -23.84 -11.59
C LEU A 325 -12.91 -24.40 -10.24
N LEU A 326 -13.68 -25.29 -9.63
CA LEU A 326 -13.31 -25.95 -8.37
C LEU A 326 -12.68 -27.32 -8.66
N GLN A 327 -11.36 -27.41 -8.58
CA GLN A 327 -10.65 -28.65 -8.87
C GLN A 327 -11.09 -29.78 -7.93
N GLY A 328 -11.47 -30.93 -8.50
CA GLY A 328 -11.93 -32.10 -7.75
C GLY A 328 -13.38 -32.03 -7.25
N LYS A 329 -14.17 -31.05 -7.70
CA LYS A 329 -15.62 -30.95 -7.43
C LYS A 329 -16.41 -31.00 -8.73
N ILE A 330 -17.55 -31.68 -8.71
CA ILE A 330 -18.55 -31.64 -9.78
C ILE A 330 -19.62 -30.65 -9.35
N LEU A 331 -19.70 -29.52 -10.03
CA LEU A 331 -20.66 -28.48 -9.68
C LEU A 331 -22.07 -28.89 -10.12
N LYS A 332 -23.01 -28.89 -9.18
CA LYS A 332 -24.44 -29.14 -9.42
C LYS A 332 -25.20 -27.86 -9.76
N ASN A 333 -24.82 -26.74 -9.14
CA ASN A 333 -25.49 -25.46 -9.35
C ASN A 333 -24.49 -24.31 -9.31
N LYS A 334 -24.75 -23.30 -10.14
CA LYS A 334 -23.94 -22.09 -10.27
C LYS A 334 -24.88 -20.92 -10.40
N THR A 335 -24.77 -19.98 -9.47
CA THR A 335 -25.76 -18.91 -9.36
C THR A 335 -25.05 -17.60 -9.11
N HIS A 336 -25.43 -16.57 -9.85
CA HIS A 336 -25.09 -15.21 -9.48
C HIS A 336 -25.99 -14.81 -8.31
N VAL A 337 -25.39 -14.35 -7.22
CA VAL A 337 -26.09 -14.00 -5.98
C VAL A 337 -25.74 -12.59 -5.55
N ASN A 338 -26.62 -11.96 -4.77
CA ASN A 338 -26.28 -10.71 -4.09
C ASN A 338 -25.49 -10.96 -2.79
N VAL A 339 -25.17 -9.90 -2.05
CA VAL A 339 -24.42 -9.97 -0.79
C VAL A 339 -25.12 -10.77 0.33
N LEU A 340 -26.43 -10.99 0.20
CA LEU A 340 -27.24 -11.80 1.11
C LEU A 340 -27.35 -13.27 0.67
N GLU A 341 -26.70 -13.65 -0.44
CA GLU A 341 -26.84 -14.94 -1.13
C GLU A 341 -28.21 -15.16 -1.81
N GLU A 342 -28.99 -14.11 -2.00
CA GLU A 342 -30.23 -14.23 -2.75
C GLU A 342 -29.91 -14.41 -4.24
N PRO A 343 -30.53 -15.39 -4.91
CA PRO A 343 -30.27 -15.68 -6.31
C PRO A 343 -30.75 -14.52 -7.19
N LEU A 344 -29.87 -14.03 -8.05
CA LEU A 344 -30.18 -13.04 -9.08
C LEU A 344 -30.53 -13.75 -10.39
N ASN A 345 -29.64 -14.63 -10.83
CA ASN A 345 -29.82 -15.42 -12.05
C ASN A 345 -28.93 -16.68 -12.04
N GLY A 346 -29.40 -17.73 -12.72
CA GLY A 346 -28.58 -18.90 -13.00
C GLY A 346 -27.37 -18.53 -13.88
N LEU A 347 -26.28 -19.27 -13.71
CA LEU A 347 -25.08 -19.17 -14.53
C LEU A 347 -24.86 -20.50 -15.27
N ASP A 348 -24.56 -20.40 -16.56
CA ASP A 348 -24.28 -21.57 -17.39
C ASP A 348 -22.81 -22.02 -17.23
N GLN A 349 -22.08 -22.14 -18.34
CA GLN A 349 -20.69 -22.60 -18.35
C GLN A 349 -19.69 -21.48 -18.05
N GLN A 350 -20.07 -20.22 -18.24
CA GLN A 350 -19.17 -19.07 -18.12
C GLN A 350 -19.75 -17.96 -17.25
N LEU A 351 -18.87 -17.32 -16.49
CA LEU A 351 -19.12 -16.03 -15.88
C LEU A 351 -18.37 -14.97 -16.69
N VAL A 352 -19.10 -13.97 -17.17
CA VAL A 352 -18.52 -12.77 -17.79
C VAL A 352 -18.54 -11.62 -16.79
N LEU A 353 -17.41 -10.93 -16.65
CA LEU A 353 -17.28 -9.69 -15.87
C LEU A 353 -16.98 -8.54 -16.85
N GLN A 354 -17.79 -7.49 -16.79
CA GLN A 354 -17.52 -6.24 -17.51
C GLN A 354 -16.35 -5.47 -16.87
N PRO A 355 -15.75 -4.50 -17.57
CA PRO A 355 -14.70 -3.64 -17.02
C PRO A 355 -15.05 -3.10 -15.62
N PHE A 356 -14.18 -3.35 -14.65
CA PHE A 356 -14.31 -2.97 -13.24
C PHE A 356 -15.56 -3.51 -12.52
N GLU A 357 -16.24 -4.51 -13.08
CA GLU A 357 -17.43 -5.12 -12.47
C GLU A 357 -17.05 -6.00 -11.27
N ALA A 358 -17.91 -6.00 -10.25
CA ALA A 358 -17.84 -6.94 -9.14
C ALA A 358 -19.07 -7.86 -9.13
N LYS A 359 -18.85 -9.17 -8.99
CA LYS A 359 -19.91 -10.17 -8.92
C LYS A 359 -19.71 -11.10 -7.73
N MET A 360 -20.81 -11.61 -7.19
CA MET A 360 -20.78 -12.67 -6.19
C MET A 360 -21.44 -13.91 -6.76
N ILE A 361 -20.71 -15.04 -6.79
CA ILE A 361 -21.22 -16.29 -7.32
C ILE A 361 -21.27 -17.35 -6.23
N LYS A 362 -22.33 -18.16 -6.24
CA LYS A 362 -22.49 -19.35 -5.41
C LYS A 362 -22.26 -20.60 -6.26
N LEU A 363 -21.36 -21.47 -5.84
CA LEU A 363 -21.04 -22.74 -6.49
C LEU A 363 -21.33 -23.90 -5.53
N GLU A 364 -22.22 -24.80 -5.93
CA GLU A 364 -22.71 -25.92 -5.10
C GLU A 364 -22.32 -27.26 -5.74
N TRP A 365 -21.99 -28.27 -4.92
CA TRP A 365 -21.56 -29.61 -5.37
C TRP A 365 -22.16 -30.77 -4.56
#